data_AF-A0AA95I900-F1
#
_entry.id   AF-A0AA95I900-F1
#
_cell.length_a   1.000
_cell.length_b   1.000
_cell.length_c   1.000
_cell.angle_alpha   90.00
_cell.angle_beta   90.00
_cell.angle_gamma   90.00
#
_symmetry.space_group_name_H-M   'P 1'
#
loop_
_entity.id
_entity.type
_entity.pdbx_description
1 polymer ?
#
loop_
_entity_poly.entity_id
_entity_poly.type
_entity_poly.pdbx_seq_one_letter_code
_entity_poly.pdbx_strand_id
1 'polypeptide(L)' 'MFNREIFAERFKNLRLIKSISQQDIATSLGVDRSIVSHWERGTRIPSLDIAYALADYFDVSLDYLVGRSDNSNYR' A
#
# COMPACT_ATOMS: atom_id res chain seq x y z
N MET A 1 -14.01 -0.19 8.16
CA MET A 1 -13.28 1.04 8.53
C MET A 1 -11.83 0.82 8.13
N PHE A 2 -11.14 1.84 7.59
CA PHE A 2 -9.74 1.70 7.16
C PHE A 2 -8.85 1.45 8.38
N ASN A 3 -8.05 0.37 8.37
CA ASN A 3 -7.12 0.07 9.45
C ASN A 3 -5.70 0.49 9.05
N ARG A 4 -5.18 1.55 9.66
CA ARG A 4 -3.90 2.16 9.27
C ARG A 4 -2.70 1.28 9.63
N GLU A 5 -2.75 0.57 10.76
CA GLU A 5 -1.68 -0.32 11.19
C GLU A 5 -1.56 -1.51 10.22
N ILE A 6 -2.69 -2.15 9.90
CA ILE A 6 -2.72 -3.28 8.98
C ILE A 6 -2.31 -2.85 7.57
N PHE A 7 -2.79 -1.69 7.10
CA PHE A 7 -2.38 -1.14 5.81
C PHE A 7 -0.87 -0.93 5.73
N ALA A 8 -0.28 -0.26 6.73
CA ALA A 8 1.14 0.06 6.76
C ALA A 8 2.00 -1.22 6.73
N GLU A 9 1.60 -2.22 7.51
CA GLU A 9 2.25 -3.54 7.55
C GLU A 9 2.15 -4.27 6.21
N ARG A 10 0.93 -4.42 5.66
CA ARG A 10 0.70 -5.14 4.40
C ARG A 10 1.39 -4.46 3.23
N PHE A 11 1.28 -3.15 3.14
CA PHE A 11 1.93 -2.36 2.09
C PHE A 11 3.46 -2.57 2.11
N LYS A 12 4.08 -2.46 3.29
CA LYS A 12 5.52 -2.71 3.45
C LYS A 12 5.90 -4.13 3.08
N ASN A 13 5.13 -5.12 3.53
CA ASN A 13 5.38 -6.54 3.25
C ASN A 13 5.28 -6.84 1.74
N LEU A 14 4.24 -6.37 1.07
CA LEU A 14 4.06 -6.53 -0.38
C LEU A 14 5.22 -5.92 -1.16
N ARG A 15 5.67 -4.72 -0.78
CA ARG A 15 6.83 -4.09 -1.39
C ARG A 15 8.10 -4.93 -1.22
N LEU A 16 8.35 -5.43 -0.02
CA LEU A 16 9.53 -6.25 0.28
C LEU A 16 9.50 -7.59 -0.46
N ILE A 17 8.35 -8.27 -0.52
CA ILE A 17 8.18 -9.54 -1.25
C ILE A 17 8.49 -9.35 -2.73
N LYS A 18 8.03 -8.24 -3.34
CA LYS A 18 8.33 -7.92 -4.73
C LYS A 18 9.73 -7.31 -4.94
N SER A 19 10.52 -7.13 -3.87
CA SER A 19 11.87 -6.54 -3.90
C SER A 19 11.93 -5.14 -4.51
N ILE A 20 10.89 -4.34 -4.29
CA ILE A 20 10.73 -2.99 -4.85
C ILE A 20 11.25 -1.97 -3.84
N SER A 21 11.93 -0.91 -4.27
CA SER A 21 12.35 0.15 -3.36
C SER A 21 11.21 1.14 -3.06
N GLN A 22 11.31 1.89 -1.95
CA GLN A 22 10.36 2.99 -1.70
C GLN A 22 10.40 4.05 -2.81
N GLN A 23 11.56 4.22 -3.46
CA GLN A 23 11.74 5.16 -4.56
C GLN A 23 11.01 4.70 -5.83
N ASP A 24 10.95 3.40 -6.09
CA ASP A 24 10.26 2.86 -7.27
C ASP A 24 8.75 3.07 -7.18
N ILE A 25 8.16 2.80 -5.99
CA ILE A 25 6.73 3.10 -5.72
C ILE A 25 6.45 4.60 -5.83
N ALA A 26 7.35 5.43 -5.28
CA ALA A 26 7.21 6.88 -5.35
C ALA A 26 7.20 7.37 -6.80
N THR A 27 8.11 6.84 -7.61
CA THR A 27 8.22 7.15 -9.04
C THR A 27 7.01 6.68 -9.83
N SER A 28 6.49 5.48 -9.56
CA SER A 28 5.31 4.94 -10.27
C SER A 28 4.02 5.71 -9.97
N LEU A 29 3.91 6.27 -8.76
CA LEU A 29 2.73 7.03 -8.32
C LEU A 29 2.90 8.55 -8.45
N GLY A 30 4.06 9.05 -8.88
CA GLY A 30 4.34 10.48 -8.99
C GLY A 30 4.34 11.21 -7.63
N VAL A 31 4.75 10.53 -6.56
CA VAL A 31 4.81 11.09 -5.21
C VAL A 31 6.26 11.17 -4.71
N ASP A 32 6.49 11.90 -3.63
CA ASP A 32 7.80 11.93 -2.98
C ASP A 32 8.09 10.63 -2.20
N ARG A 33 9.35 10.17 -2.18
CA ARG A 33 9.78 8.97 -1.44
C ARG A 33 9.41 9.05 0.04
N SER A 34 9.47 10.23 0.65
CA SER A 34 9.08 10.39 2.06
C SER A 34 7.61 10.03 2.28
N ILE A 35 6.72 10.29 1.32
CA ILE A 35 5.29 9.95 1.42
C ILE A 35 5.12 8.43 1.55
N VAL A 36 5.82 7.65 0.72
CA VAL A 36 5.85 6.17 0.82
C VAL A 36 6.35 5.73 2.19
N SER A 37 7.39 6.38 2.69
CA SER A 37 7.93 6.14 4.04
C SER A 37 6.91 6.42 5.15
N HIS A 38 6.09 7.47 5.00
CA HIS A 38 5.03 7.79 5.97
C HIS A 38 3.90 6.76 5.97
N TRP A 39 3.55 6.22 4.78
CA TRP A 39 2.58 5.13 4.63
C TRP A 39 3.04 3.86 5.34
N GLU A 40 4.30 3.44 5.14
CA GLU A 40 4.86 2.26 5.82
C GLU A 40 4.98 2.42 7.34
N ARG A 41 5.01 3.65 7.85
CA ARG A 41 4.98 3.94 9.29
C ARG A 41 3.57 4.17 9.85
N GLY A 42 2.54 4.16 9.01
CA GLY A 42 1.16 4.49 9.42
C GLY A 42 0.95 5.94 9.88
N THR A 43 1.92 6.82 9.62
CA THR A 43 1.87 8.25 10.03
C THR A 43 1.07 9.12 9.05
N ARG A 44 0.91 8.65 7.81
CA ARG A 44 -0.03 9.18 6.83
C ARG A 44 -0.74 8.02 6.15
N ILE A 45 -1.92 8.30 5.63
CA ILE A 45 -2.75 7.34 4.90
C ILE A 45 -2.80 7.82 3.44
N PRO A 46 -2.73 6.92 2.44
CA PRO A 46 -2.95 7.29 1.05
C PRO A 46 -4.38 7.81 0.81
N SER A 47 -4.57 8.57 -0.28
CA SER A 47 -5.92 8.79 -0.79
C SER A 47 -6.54 7.47 -1.28
N LEU A 48 -7.85 7.44 -1.49
CA LEU A 48 -8.53 6.27 -2.03
C LEU A 48 -7.97 5.87 -3.41
N ASP A 49 -7.73 6.85 -4.28
CA ASP A 49 -7.18 6.61 -5.62
C ASP A 49 -5.79 5.97 -5.57
N ILE A 50 -4.93 6.44 -4.66
CA ILE A 50 -3.60 5.85 -4.45
C ILE A 50 -3.73 4.44 -3.87
N ALA A 51 -4.62 4.22 -2.90
CA ALA A 51 -4.84 2.91 -2.31
C ALA A 51 -5.35 1.91 -3.37
N TYR A 52 -6.21 2.36 -4.28
CA TYR A 52 -6.69 1.57 -5.41
C TYR A 52 -5.55 1.23 -6.38
N ALA A 53 -4.76 2.23 -6.79
CA ALA A 53 -3.60 2.01 -7.66
C ALA A 53 -2.56 1.07 -7.03
N LEU A 54 -2.35 1.14 -5.72
CA LEU A 54 -1.48 0.21 -5.00
C LEU A 54 -2.05 -1.21 -4.97
N ALA A 55 -3.36 -1.37 -4.79
CA ALA A 55 -4.02 -2.66 -4.83
C ALA A 55 -3.83 -3.33 -6.19
N ASP A 56 -4.04 -2.59 -7.28
CA ASP A 56 -3.78 -3.06 -8.66
C ASP A 56 -2.29 -3.37 -8.88
N TYR A 57 -1.40 -2.50 -8.43
CA TYR A 57 0.05 -2.68 -8.57
C TYR A 57 0.56 -3.96 -7.89
N PHE A 58 -0.01 -4.29 -6.73
CA PHE A 58 0.35 -5.50 -6.00
C PHE A 58 -0.45 -6.73 -6.39
N ASP A 59 -1.49 -6.59 -7.22
CA ASP A 59 -2.43 -7.66 -7.60
C ASP A 59 -3.13 -8.26 -6.37
N VAL A 60 -3.71 -7.39 -5.54
CA VAL A 60 -4.46 -7.75 -4.32
C VAL A 60 -5.75 -6.95 -4.23
N SER A 61 -6.75 -7.45 -3.50
CA SER A 61 -7.96 -6.66 -3.27
C SER A 61 -7.68 -5.41 -2.42
N LEU A 62 -8.43 -4.33 -2.67
CA LEU A 62 -8.39 -3.14 -1.83
C LEU A 62 -8.78 -3.47 -0.38
N ASP A 63 -9.78 -4.35 -0.18
CA ASP A 63 -10.22 -4.78 1.14
C ASP A 63 -9.12 -5.47 1.94
N TYR A 64 -8.27 -6.26 1.26
CA TYR A 64 -7.05 -6.79 1.87
C TYR A 64 -6.05 -5.67 2.17
N LEU A 65 -5.74 -4.81 1.20
CA LEU A 65 -4.73 -3.80 1.40
C LEU A 65 -5.06 -2.87 2.59
N VAL A 66 -6.32 -2.49 2.77
CA VAL A 66 -6.77 -1.56 3.82
C VAL A 66 -7.16 -2.21 5.15
N GLY A 67 -6.99 -3.53 5.28
CA GLY A 67 -7.25 -4.27 6.52
C GLY A 67 -8.73 -4.52 6.82
N ARG A 68 -9.59 -4.58 5.81
CA ARG A 68 -11.01 -4.96 5.95
C ARG A 68 -11.22 -6.47 5.85
N SER A 69 -10.34 -7.18 5.16
CA SER A 69 -10.38 -8.62 4.94
C SER A 69 -8.98 -9.21 5.01
N ASP A 70 -8.85 -10.47 5.44
CA ASP A 70 -7.58 -11.22 5.36
C ASP A 70 -7.42 -11.97 4.04
N ASN A 71 -8.45 -11.97 3.20
CA ASN A 71 -8.42 -12.58 1.88
C ASN A 71 -7.82 -11.62 0.84
N SER A 72 -6.62 -11.93 0.35
CA SER A 72 -5.90 -11.12 -0.64
C SER A 72 -6.44 -11.23 -2.06
N ASN A 73 -7.32 -12.19 -2.36
CA ASN A 73 -7.79 -12.45 -3.72
C ASN A 73 -8.41 -11.21 -4.37
N TYR A 74 -7.84 -10.81 -5.50
CA TYR A 74 -8.45 -9.87 -6.43
C TYR A 74 -9.72 -10.52 -7.02
N ARG A 75 -10.86 -9.82 -6.95
CA ARG A 75 -12.15 -10.28 -7.49
C ARG A 75 -12.59 -9.32 -8.57
#